data_AF-A0A7V8LKK2-F1
#
_entry.id   AF-A0A7V8LKK2-F1
#
_cell.length_a   1.000
_cell.length_b   1.000
_cell.length_c   1.000
_cell.angle_alpha   90.00
_cell.angle_beta   90.00
_cell.angle_gamma   90.00
#
_symmetry.space_group_name_H-M   'P 1'
#
loop_
_entity.id
_entity.type
_entity.pdbx_description
1 polymer ?
#
loop_
_entity_poly.entity_id
_entity_poly.type
_entity_poly.pdbx_seq_one_letter_code
_entity_poly.pdbx_strand_id
1 'polypeptide(L)'
;MAEGSTDLNLSLRLFGSLARGDTVYWQDSATGRKYLYQVLGRELSREVWDGSSVVAEHGTAVMLGTVEPGGIVRNAALPAPYVPVFPADAVSGTLPNGYGRIGKISGTEVPFGISAEQLSAHHLAILGMSGMGKTTVARRVLNLLAKESVVIAMDGTGEYKSRFGLKPWQSPVGLSTRGSWVYEPSGVLAQKASEFIKDIMTQANSEYVSGEPLRRTLLLEEAHSYLPEWNFVATRSESDFVATSCRYILQARKFGLSFVLVSQRTAVISKSALSQCESYVVLRTLDETSLQYIEGVLGREFRDVVSSLSRFQAVCVGPAFSTGTPVVVDLDP
;
A
#
# COMPACT_ATOMS: atom_id res chain seq x y z
N MET A 1 22.12 13.95 14.90
CA MET A 1 23.03 14.75 14.04
C MET A 1 23.35 13.95 12.79
N ALA A 2 23.43 14.57 11.61
CA ALA A 2 23.82 13.86 10.38
C ALA A 2 25.32 13.52 10.41
N GLU A 3 25.69 12.24 10.40
CA GLU A 3 27.10 11.79 10.37
C GLU A 3 27.58 11.50 8.94
N GLY A 4 26.64 11.20 8.04
CA GLY A 4 26.89 10.98 6.62
C GLY A 4 25.58 10.95 5.86
N SER A 5 25.62 11.19 4.56
CA SER A 5 24.42 11.11 3.73
C SER A 5 24.74 10.81 2.27
N THR A 6 23.79 10.19 1.60
CA THR A 6 23.64 10.25 0.15
C THR A 6 22.45 11.14 -0.19
N ASP A 7 22.16 11.28 -1.48
CA ASP A 7 20.95 11.93 -1.97
C ASP A 7 19.65 11.27 -1.46
N LEU A 8 19.71 10.01 -0.99
CA LEU A 8 18.55 9.22 -0.56
C LEU A 8 18.59 8.74 0.88
N ASN A 9 19.78 8.48 1.42
CA ASN A 9 19.97 7.91 2.74
C ASN A 9 20.66 8.89 3.67
N LEU A 10 20.18 8.97 4.91
CA LEU A 10 20.77 9.75 5.98
C LEU A 10 21.28 8.79 7.06
N SER A 11 22.57 8.85 7.32
CA SER A 11 23.19 8.24 8.48
C SER A 11 23.24 9.28 9.59
N LEU A 12 22.66 8.96 10.74
CA LEU A 12 22.49 9.92 11.80
C LEU A 12 22.82 9.34 13.18
N ARG A 13 23.54 10.13 13.97
CA ARG A 13 23.70 9.89 15.40
C ARG A 13 22.40 10.21 16.11
N LEU A 14 21.83 9.21 16.77
CA LEU A 14 20.58 9.34 17.49
C LEU A 14 20.84 9.84 18.91
N PHE A 15 20.06 10.85 19.30
CA PHE A 15 19.98 11.33 20.68
C PHE A 15 18.50 11.35 21.04
N GLY A 16 18.09 10.55 22.03
CA GLY A 16 16.68 10.42 22.43
C GLY A 16 16.00 9.14 21.94
N SER A 17 14.67 9.13 21.96
CA SER A 17 13.85 7.91 21.84
C SER A 17 13.21 7.70 20.45
N LEU A 18 13.91 8.03 19.35
CA LEU A 18 13.38 7.86 17.99
C LEU A 18 13.21 6.37 17.65
N ALA A 19 12.05 5.96 17.17
CA ALA A 19 11.73 4.60 16.78
C ALA A 19 11.80 4.38 15.25
N ARG A 20 11.79 3.11 14.81
CA ARG A 20 11.59 2.78 13.39
C ARG A 20 10.21 3.26 12.95
N GLY A 21 10.14 3.93 11.80
CA GLY A 21 8.94 4.58 11.28
C GLY A 21 8.79 6.05 11.67
N ASP A 22 9.51 6.54 12.68
CA ASP A 22 9.48 7.97 13.03
C ASP A 22 10.06 8.82 11.90
N THR A 23 9.50 10.01 11.75
CA THR A 23 9.97 10.99 10.77
C THR A 23 10.77 12.09 11.47
N VAL A 24 11.89 12.43 10.86
CA VAL A 24 12.78 13.51 11.28
C VAL A 24 12.99 14.48 10.12
N TYR A 25 13.49 15.67 10.41
CA TYR A 25 13.92 16.61 9.38
C TYR A 25 15.20 17.33 9.75
N TRP A 26 15.95 17.75 8.74
CA TRP A 26 16.90 18.86 8.88
C TRP A 26 16.36 20.06 8.11
N GLN A 27 16.76 21.26 8.53
CA GLN A 27 16.31 22.51 7.92
C GLN A 27 17.49 23.19 7.24
N ASP A 28 17.31 23.55 5.98
CA ASP A 28 18.28 24.36 5.24
C ASP A 28 18.25 25.79 5.80
N SER A 29 19.39 26.27 6.29
CA SER A 29 19.54 27.60 6.86
C SER A 29 19.36 28.73 5.85
N ALA A 30 19.62 28.47 4.56
CA ALA A 30 19.50 29.48 3.50
C ALA A 30 18.06 29.63 3.02
N THR A 31 17.34 28.52 2.86
CA THR A 31 15.97 28.52 2.29
C THR A 31 14.87 28.38 3.34
N GLY A 32 15.22 27.97 4.56
CA GLY A 32 14.26 27.61 5.61
C GLY A 32 13.50 26.31 5.34
N ARG A 33 13.79 25.61 4.24
CA ARG A 33 13.09 24.40 3.80
C ARG A 33 13.43 23.21 4.69
N LYS A 34 12.42 22.42 5.04
CA LYS A 34 12.56 21.20 5.86
C LYS A 34 12.62 19.98 4.94
N TYR A 35 13.70 19.22 5.04
CA TYR A 35 13.92 17.96 4.32
C TYR A 35 13.61 16.80 5.25
N LEU A 36 12.55 16.04 4.94
CA LEU A 36 12.03 14.97 5.78
C LEU A 36 12.67 13.64 5.41
N TYR A 37 13.00 12.87 6.45
CA TYR A 37 13.54 11.52 6.36
C TYR A 37 12.81 10.62 7.35
N GLN A 38 12.57 9.38 6.97
CA GLN A 38 11.95 8.39 7.82
C GLN A 38 12.97 7.36 8.31
N VAL A 39 13.04 7.17 9.62
CA VAL A 39 13.98 6.25 10.26
C VAL A 39 13.57 4.81 9.97
N LEU A 40 14.43 4.04 9.32
CA LEU A 40 14.17 2.63 8.97
C LEU A 40 14.98 1.67 9.83
N GLY A 41 16.19 2.06 10.23
CA GLY A 41 17.12 1.23 10.98
C GLY A 41 17.70 1.95 12.20
N ARG A 42 18.06 1.15 13.21
CA ARG A 42 18.77 1.56 14.42
C ARG A 42 19.77 0.47 14.77
N GLU A 43 20.99 0.87 15.07
CA GLU A 43 22.07 -0.04 15.46
C GLU A 43 22.90 0.61 16.56
N LEU A 44 23.27 -0.19 17.56
CA LEU A 44 24.26 0.21 18.55
C LEU A 44 25.64 -0.21 18.05
N SER A 45 26.51 0.77 17.84
CA SER A 45 27.88 0.54 17.42
C SER A 45 28.85 0.93 18.55
N ARG A 46 29.96 0.20 18.65
CA ARG A 46 31.04 0.56 19.55
C ARG A 46 32.02 1.43 18.78
N GLU A 47 32.11 2.69 19.16
CA GLU A 47 33.08 3.64 18.63
C GLU A 47 34.32 3.65 19.54
N VAL A 48 35.50 3.66 18.93
CA VAL A 48 36.77 3.86 19.65
C VAL A 48 37.22 5.28 19.39
N TRP A 49 37.28 6.08 20.45
CA TRP A 49 37.78 7.44 20.39
C TRP A 49 38.88 7.62 21.42
N ASP A 50 40.08 7.94 20.92
CA ASP A 50 41.27 8.22 21.73
C ASP A 50 41.58 7.16 22.81
N GLY A 51 41.53 5.88 22.41
CA GLY A 51 41.80 4.74 23.29
C GLY A 51 40.67 4.35 24.24
N SER A 52 39.61 5.16 24.34
CA SER A 52 38.38 4.84 25.06
C SER A 52 37.31 4.32 24.11
N SER A 53 36.47 3.39 24.58
CA SER A 53 35.33 2.92 23.78
C SER A 53 34.02 3.48 24.30
N VAL A 54 33.26 4.11 23.41
CA VAL A 54 31.91 4.61 23.67
C VAL A 54 30.94 3.78 22.85
N VAL A 55 29.78 3.44 23.42
CA VAL A 55 28.67 2.86 22.66
C VAL A 55 27.83 4.02 22.16
N ALA A 56 27.67 4.10 20.84
CA ALA A 56 26.87 5.11 20.19
C ALA A 56 25.73 4.45 19.43
N GLU A 57 24.60 5.14 19.37
CA GLU A 57 23.46 4.70 18.58
C GLU A 57 23.46 5.41 17.22
N HIS A 58 23.41 4.61 16.15
CA HIS A 58 23.32 5.07 14.78
C HIS A 58 21.97 4.68 14.19
N GLY A 59 21.33 5.65 13.54
CA GLY A 59 20.13 5.45 12.75
C GLY A 59 20.42 5.53 11.27
N THR A 60 19.64 4.79 10.48
CA THR A 60 19.54 4.99 9.04
C THR A 60 18.13 5.46 8.71
N ALA A 61 18.03 6.51 7.89
CA ALA A 61 16.77 7.06 7.46
C ALA A 61 16.74 7.29 5.94
N VAL A 62 15.58 7.10 5.33
CA VAL A 62 15.35 7.29 3.90
C VAL A 62 14.62 8.61 3.68
N MET A 63 15.03 9.34 2.65
CA MET A 63 14.42 10.61 2.27
C MET A 63 12.97 10.41 1.81
N LEU A 64 12.06 11.19 2.40
CA LEU A 64 10.69 11.35 1.91
C LEU A 64 10.60 12.53 0.93
N GLY A 65 11.25 13.65 1.24
CA GLY A 65 11.23 14.87 0.45
C GLY A 65 10.90 16.10 1.29
N THR A 66 10.29 17.10 0.68
CA THR A 66 9.93 18.37 1.33
C THR A 66 8.42 18.55 1.31
N VAL A 67 7.84 19.08 2.39
CA VAL A 67 6.42 19.40 2.43
C VAL A 67 6.18 20.68 1.64
N GLU A 68 5.42 20.57 0.55
CA GLU A 68 5.01 21.67 -0.31
C GLU A 68 3.47 21.77 -0.30
N PRO A 69 2.84 22.86 -0.79
CA PRO A 69 1.38 22.99 -0.80
C PRO A 69 0.64 21.85 -1.52
N GLY A 70 1.30 21.19 -2.47
CA GLY A 70 0.79 20.03 -3.22
C GLY A 70 1.10 18.67 -2.58
N GLY A 71 1.55 18.62 -1.33
CA GLY A 71 1.97 17.39 -0.65
C GLY A 71 3.50 17.26 -0.58
N ILE A 72 3.99 16.04 -0.37
CA ILE A 72 5.44 15.80 -0.32
C ILE A 72 6.00 15.73 -1.72
N VAL A 73 6.97 16.60 -2.00
CA VAL A 73 7.73 16.60 -3.24
C VAL A 73 9.11 16.02 -2.98
N ARG A 74 9.50 15.03 -3.78
CA ARG A 74 10.84 14.44 -3.70
C ARG A 74 11.87 15.44 -4.21
N ASN A 75 12.52 16.13 -3.28
CA ASN A 75 13.60 17.07 -3.54
C ASN A 75 14.82 16.62 -2.73
N ALA A 76 15.88 16.24 -3.41
CA ALA A 76 17.11 15.83 -2.76
C ALA A 76 18.01 17.02 -2.48
N ALA A 77 18.52 17.08 -1.25
CA ALA A 77 19.63 17.95 -0.88
C ALA A 77 20.50 17.19 0.12
N LEU A 78 21.82 17.35 -0.02
CA LEU A 78 22.78 16.78 0.91
C LEU A 78 22.91 17.70 2.13
N PRO A 79 22.61 17.23 3.35
CA PRO A 79 22.88 18.00 4.55
C PRO A 79 24.39 18.23 4.74
N ALA A 80 24.76 19.38 5.31
CA ALA A 80 26.10 19.59 5.82
C ALA A 80 26.43 18.56 6.92
N PRO A 81 27.70 18.11 7.05
CA PRO A 81 28.11 17.23 8.14
C PRO A 81 27.72 17.81 9.50
N TYR A 82 27.21 16.96 10.38
CA TYR A 82 26.78 17.27 11.74
C TYR A 82 25.62 18.27 11.87
N VAL A 83 24.88 18.54 10.78
CA VAL A 83 23.67 19.37 10.88
C VAL A 83 22.70 18.77 11.92
N PRO A 84 22.07 19.60 12.76
CA PRO A 84 21.07 19.12 13.70
C PRO A 84 19.86 18.58 12.93
N VAL A 85 19.35 17.47 13.43
CA VAL A 85 18.18 16.75 12.91
C VAL A 85 17.14 16.75 14.02
N PHE A 86 15.91 17.08 13.70
CA PHE A 86 14.82 17.29 14.65
C PHE A 86 13.67 16.32 14.38
N PRO A 87 12.90 15.91 15.41
CA PRO A 87 11.62 15.22 15.22
C PRO A 87 10.68 16.04 14.34
N ALA A 88 9.89 15.37 13.50
CA ALA A 88 8.95 16.01 12.57
C ALA A 88 7.49 16.02 13.07
N ASP A 89 7.27 15.79 14.36
CA ASP A 89 5.95 15.69 15.01
C ASP A 89 5.06 16.92 14.79
N ALA A 90 5.66 18.12 14.82
CA ALA A 90 4.95 19.36 14.54
C ALA A 90 4.86 19.73 13.04
N VAL A 91 5.40 18.90 12.13
CA VAL A 91 5.37 19.17 10.68
C VAL A 91 4.01 18.76 10.13
N SER A 92 3.31 19.71 9.54
CA SER A 92 2.00 19.53 8.91
C SER A 92 2.03 19.91 7.43
N GLY A 93 1.04 19.44 6.67
CA GLY A 93 0.86 19.82 5.27
C GLY A 93 -0.59 19.69 4.83
N THR A 94 -0.82 19.85 3.54
CA THR A 94 -2.13 19.66 2.91
C THR A 94 -2.10 18.48 1.97
N LEU A 95 -3.22 17.77 1.88
CA LEU A 95 -3.35 16.67 0.93
C LEU A 95 -3.52 17.25 -0.49
N PRO A 96 -2.83 16.71 -1.51
CA PRO A 96 -3.02 17.16 -2.88
C PRO A 96 -4.48 17.01 -3.35
N ASN A 97 -4.90 17.88 -4.26
CA ASN A 97 -6.23 17.81 -4.87
C ASN A 97 -6.44 16.45 -5.55
N GLY A 98 -7.65 15.88 -5.42
CA GLY A 98 -8.00 14.58 -6.00
C GLY A 98 -7.60 13.36 -5.15
N TYR A 99 -6.93 13.55 -4.01
CA TYR A 99 -6.60 12.47 -3.08
C TYR A 99 -7.61 12.40 -1.93
N GLY A 100 -8.01 11.18 -1.57
CA GLY A 100 -8.79 10.90 -0.37
C GLY A 100 -7.88 10.51 0.80
N ARG A 101 -8.10 11.10 1.99
CA ARG A 101 -7.30 10.81 3.19
C ARG A 101 -7.49 9.38 3.67
N ILE A 102 -6.38 8.68 3.91
CA ILE A 102 -6.35 7.35 4.52
C ILE A 102 -5.49 7.27 5.78
N GLY A 103 -4.80 8.35 6.14
CA GLY A 103 -3.98 8.41 7.34
C GLY A 103 -3.11 9.66 7.38
N LYS A 104 -1.98 9.56 8.07
CA LYS A 104 -0.90 10.56 8.10
C LYS A 104 0.47 9.88 8.08
N ILE A 105 1.49 10.60 7.64
CA ILE A 105 2.86 10.08 7.65
C ILE A 105 3.32 9.94 9.11
N SER A 106 3.87 8.78 9.44
CA SER A 106 4.20 8.41 10.81
C SER A 106 5.20 9.39 11.43
N GLY A 107 4.92 9.83 12.66
CA GLY A 107 5.74 10.85 13.33
C GLY A 107 5.58 12.27 12.78
N THR A 108 4.49 12.57 12.07
CA THR A 108 4.14 13.93 11.59
C THR A 108 2.63 14.19 11.68
N GLU A 109 2.21 15.42 11.36
CA GLU A 109 0.81 15.79 11.06
C GLU A 109 0.54 15.93 9.55
N VAL A 110 1.46 15.46 8.69
CA VAL A 110 1.29 15.52 7.24
C VAL A 110 0.25 14.48 6.81
N PRO A 111 -0.90 14.89 6.22
CA PRO A 111 -1.93 13.96 5.79
C PRO A 111 -1.42 13.07 4.65
N PHE A 112 -1.83 11.81 4.67
CA PHE A 112 -1.52 10.83 3.64
C PHE A 112 -2.80 10.35 2.95
N GLY A 113 -2.77 10.29 1.63
CA GLY A 113 -3.97 9.99 0.85
C GLY A 113 -3.70 9.12 -0.37
N ILE A 114 -4.81 8.70 -0.95
CA ILE A 114 -4.87 7.81 -2.11
C ILE A 114 -5.80 8.39 -3.18
N SER A 115 -5.40 8.32 -4.44
CA SER A 115 -6.17 8.83 -5.57
C SER A 115 -7.08 7.74 -6.13
N ALA A 116 -8.38 8.01 -6.17
CA ALA A 116 -9.38 7.12 -6.77
C ALA A 116 -9.16 6.99 -8.29
N GLU A 117 -8.73 8.07 -8.95
CA GLU A 117 -8.40 8.08 -10.37
C GLU A 117 -7.23 7.12 -10.66
N GLN A 118 -6.13 7.26 -9.92
CA GLN A 118 -4.95 6.40 -10.07
C GLN A 118 -5.28 4.94 -9.75
N LEU A 119 -6.03 4.69 -8.67
CA LEU A 119 -6.48 3.34 -8.32
C LEU A 119 -7.38 2.71 -9.39
N SER A 120 -8.21 3.50 -10.06
CA SER A 120 -9.07 2.97 -11.13
C SER A 120 -8.30 2.56 -12.38
N ALA A 121 -7.08 3.08 -12.57
CA ALA A 121 -6.19 2.76 -13.68
C ALA A 121 -5.16 1.66 -13.36
N HIS A 122 -4.92 1.39 -12.07
CA HIS A 122 -3.87 0.50 -11.57
C HIS A 122 -4.44 -0.59 -10.65
N HIS A 123 -3.61 -1.53 -10.21
CA HIS A 123 -4.05 -2.53 -9.22
C HIS A 123 -3.37 -2.27 -7.88
N LEU A 124 -4.09 -2.58 -6.81
CA LEU A 124 -3.66 -2.36 -5.43
C LEU A 124 -3.56 -3.70 -4.70
N ALA A 125 -2.46 -3.93 -3.99
CA ALA A 125 -2.36 -5.02 -3.04
C ALA A 125 -2.43 -4.49 -1.60
N ILE A 126 -3.23 -5.12 -0.75
CA ILE A 126 -3.31 -4.85 0.69
C ILE A 126 -2.87 -6.13 1.42
N LEU A 127 -1.68 -6.10 2.02
CA LEU A 127 -0.99 -7.27 2.54
C LEU A 127 -0.74 -7.13 4.04
N GLY A 128 -0.84 -8.22 4.80
CA GLY A 128 -0.43 -8.25 6.21
C GLY A 128 -1.16 -9.29 7.07
N MET A 129 -0.67 -9.56 8.27
CA MET A 129 -1.25 -10.58 9.15
C MET A 129 -2.63 -10.17 9.71
N SER A 130 -3.35 -11.13 10.29
CA SER A 130 -4.66 -10.89 10.92
C SER A 130 -4.59 -9.82 12.02
N GLY A 131 -5.69 -9.08 12.21
CA GLY A 131 -5.82 -8.06 13.26
C GLY A 131 -5.11 -6.72 13.00
N MET A 132 -4.27 -6.60 11.96
CA MET A 132 -3.48 -5.38 11.71
C MET A 132 -4.26 -4.21 11.10
N GLY A 133 -5.46 -4.45 10.56
CA GLY A 133 -6.31 -3.39 9.97
C GLY A 133 -6.51 -3.49 8.45
N LYS A 134 -6.14 -4.59 7.79
CA LYS A 134 -6.36 -4.82 6.35
C LYS A 134 -7.76 -4.46 5.89
N THR A 135 -8.77 -5.11 6.45
CA THR A 135 -10.18 -4.94 6.05
C THR A 135 -10.68 -3.52 6.31
N THR A 136 -10.17 -2.86 7.36
CA THR A 136 -10.44 -1.44 7.63
C THR A 136 -9.94 -0.53 6.51
N VAL A 137 -8.68 -0.71 6.07
CA VAL A 137 -8.10 0.05 4.96
C VAL A 137 -8.82 -0.28 3.66
N ALA A 138 -9.09 -1.56 3.41
CA ALA A 138 -9.77 -2.04 2.22
C ALA A 138 -11.16 -1.40 2.07
N ARG A 139 -11.93 -1.31 3.16
CA ARG A 139 -13.21 -0.58 3.21
C ARG A 139 -13.05 0.91 2.90
N ARG A 140 -12.01 1.56 3.43
CA ARG A 140 -11.77 2.98 3.17
C ARG A 140 -11.45 3.23 1.69
N VAL A 141 -10.61 2.40 1.10
CA VAL A 141 -10.31 2.40 -0.34
C VAL A 141 -11.58 2.19 -1.16
N LEU A 142 -12.40 1.22 -0.79
CA LEU A 142 -13.68 0.94 -1.45
C LEU A 142 -14.63 2.14 -1.39
N ASN A 143 -14.75 2.81 -0.24
CA ASN A 143 -15.60 4.00 -0.10
C ASN A 143 -15.11 5.19 -0.94
N LEU A 144 -13.80 5.32 -1.13
CA LEU A 144 -13.24 6.35 -2.00
C LEU A 144 -13.56 6.06 -3.47
N LEU A 145 -13.36 4.82 -3.90
CA LEU A 145 -13.64 4.39 -5.27
C LEU A 145 -15.14 4.45 -5.63
N ALA A 146 -16.01 4.03 -4.70
CA ALA A 146 -17.46 3.98 -4.90
C ALA A 146 -18.12 5.33 -5.24
N LYS A 147 -17.42 6.46 -5.01
CA LYS A 147 -17.89 7.80 -5.39
C LYS A 147 -17.91 8.00 -6.91
N GLU A 148 -17.00 7.35 -7.63
CA GLU A 148 -16.75 7.60 -9.05
C GLU A 148 -16.78 6.32 -9.90
N SER A 149 -16.74 5.14 -9.29
CA SER A 149 -16.72 3.85 -9.96
C SER A 149 -17.74 2.86 -9.40
N VAL A 150 -17.85 1.72 -10.08
CA VAL A 150 -18.57 0.55 -9.61
C VAL A 150 -17.59 -0.33 -8.82
N VAL A 151 -17.73 -0.48 -7.51
CA VAL A 151 -16.87 -1.34 -6.68
C VAL A 151 -17.60 -2.59 -6.22
N ILE A 152 -17.10 -3.77 -6.58
CA ILE A 152 -17.61 -5.05 -6.11
C ILE A 152 -16.57 -5.68 -5.18
N ALA A 153 -16.95 -6.00 -3.96
CA ALA A 153 -16.16 -6.81 -3.05
C ALA A 153 -16.60 -8.28 -3.11
N MET A 154 -15.72 -9.16 -3.60
CA MET A 154 -15.88 -10.61 -3.43
C MET A 154 -15.37 -10.99 -2.05
N ASP A 155 -16.29 -11.43 -1.20
CA ASP A 155 -16.04 -11.69 0.21
C ASP A 155 -16.61 -13.06 0.60
N GLY A 156 -15.73 -14.02 0.88
CA GLY A 156 -16.12 -15.33 1.40
C GLY A 156 -16.42 -15.34 2.90
N THR A 157 -16.07 -14.28 3.64
CA THR A 157 -16.20 -14.21 5.11
C THR A 157 -17.51 -13.57 5.56
N GLY A 158 -18.11 -12.73 4.70
CA GLY A 158 -19.31 -11.95 4.98
C GLY A 158 -19.09 -10.75 5.90
N GLU A 159 -17.84 -10.38 6.18
CA GLU A 159 -17.50 -9.19 6.97
C GLU A 159 -18.01 -7.91 6.31
N TYR A 160 -17.95 -7.80 4.98
CA TYR A 160 -18.34 -6.57 4.29
C TYR A 160 -19.84 -6.30 4.37
N LYS A 161 -20.65 -7.36 4.36
CA LYS A 161 -22.09 -7.26 4.54
C LYS A 161 -22.46 -7.03 6.01
N SER A 162 -21.96 -7.87 6.90
CA SER A 162 -22.37 -7.89 8.31
C SER A 162 -21.84 -6.70 9.11
N ARG A 163 -20.58 -6.29 8.87
CA ARG A 163 -19.90 -5.23 9.64
C ARG A 163 -20.01 -3.87 8.98
N PHE A 164 -20.03 -3.82 7.65
CA PHE A 164 -19.98 -2.56 6.91
C PHE A 164 -21.25 -2.23 6.13
N GLY A 165 -22.25 -3.11 6.14
CA GLY A 165 -23.56 -2.85 5.54
C GLY A 165 -23.52 -2.68 4.02
N LEU A 166 -22.55 -3.28 3.33
CA LEU A 166 -22.53 -3.25 1.87
C LEU A 166 -23.77 -3.94 1.32
N LYS A 167 -24.35 -3.34 0.26
CA LYS A 167 -25.52 -3.90 -0.40
C LYS A 167 -25.13 -5.18 -1.13
N PRO A 168 -25.89 -6.28 -0.99
CA PRO A 168 -25.62 -7.48 -1.77
C PRO A 168 -25.73 -7.17 -3.26
N TRP A 169 -24.81 -7.71 -4.04
CA TRP A 169 -24.88 -7.64 -5.49
C TRP A 169 -26.11 -8.43 -5.97
N GLN A 170 -26.95 -7.76 -6.78
CA GLN A 170 -28.09 -8.36 -7.46
C GLN A 170 -27.79 -8.33 -8.96
N SER A 171 -27.73 -9.49 -9.61
CA SER A 171 -27.53 -9.57 -11.05
C SER A 171 -28.71 -8.92 -11.80
N PRO A 172 -28.50 -8.04 -12.80
CA PRO A 172 -27.25 -7.46 -13.31
C PRO A 172 -26.97 -6.01 -12.83
N VAL A 173 -27.79 -5.45 -11.93
CA VAL A 173 -27.81 -4.02 -11.56
C VAL A 173 -26.47 -3.52 -10.97
N GLY A 174 -25.75 -4.38 -10.26
CA GLY A 174 -24.50 -4.03 -9.59
C GLY A 174 -23.27 -3.92 -10.50
N LEU A 175 -23.45 -4.00 -11.82
CA LEU A 175 -22.36 -3.78 -12.79
C LEU A 175 -22.48 -2.45 -13.56
N SER A 176 -23.61 -1.75 -13.52
CA SER A 176 -23.82 -0.50 -14.28
C SER A 176 -24.15 0.72 -13.41
N THR A 177 -24.52 0.50 -12.15
CA THR A 177 -24.79 1.58 -11.18
C THR A 177 -23.49 1.90 -10.45
N ARG A 178 -23.19 3.17 -10.10
CA ARG A 178 -22.03 3.54 -9.24
C ARG A 178 -22.33 3.32 -7.75
N GLY A 179 -21.30 3.05 -6.96
CA GLY A 179 -21.44 2.65 -5.56
C GLY A 179 -20.61 1.42 -5.20
N SER A 180 -21.01 0.76 -4.12
CA SER A 180 -20.36 -0.44 -3.60
C SER A 180 -21.34 -1.59 -3.38
N TRP A 181 -20.94 -2.79 -3.79
CA TRP A 181 -21.69 -4.03 -3.60
C TRP A 181 -20.79 -5.12 -3.05
N VAL A 182 -21.41 -6.11 -2.42
CA VAL A 182 -20.73 -7.32 -1.93
C VAL A 182 -21.29 -8.54 -2.66
N TYR A 183 -20.39 -9.41 -3.11
CA TYR A 183 -20.70 -10.71 -3.69
C TYR A 183 -20.09 -11.79 -2.80
N GLU A 184 -20.94 -12.66 -2.25
CA GLU A 184 -20.56 -13.75 -1.34
C GLU A 184 -20.71 -15.09 -2.09
N PRO A 185 -19.77 -15.48 -2.99
CA PRO A 185 -19.88 -16.71 -3.76
C PRO A 185 -19.72 -17.95 -2.87
N SER A 186 -20.46 -19.01 -3.21
CA SER A 186 -20.33 -20.35 -2.62
C SER A 186 -19.78 -21.36 -3.63
N GLY A 187 -19.17 -22.44 -3.13
CA GLY A 187 -18.60 -23.52 -3.95
C GLY A 187 -17.13 -23.27 -4.29
N VAL A 188 -16.70 -23.63 -5.51
CA VAL A 188 -15.31 -23.46 -5.94
C VAL A 188 -15.04 -21.98 -6.24
N LEU A 189 -14.36 -21.30 -5.32
CA LEU A 189 -14.17 -19.85 -5.36
C LEU A 189 -13.37 -19.38 -6.58
N ALA A 190 -12.32 -20.09 -6.97
CA ALA A 190 -11.55 -19.74 -8.17
C ALA A 190 -12.39 -19.82 -9.46
N GLN A 191 -13.29 -20.81 -9.56
CA GLN A 191 -14.25 -20.89 -10.66
C GLN A 191 -15.17 -19.68 -10.66
N LYS A 192 -15.77 -19.35 -9.50
CA LYS A 192 -16.70 -18.22 -9.38
C LYS A 192 -16.04 -16.88 -9.68
N ALA A 193 -14.81 -16.68 -9.23
CA ALA A 193 -14.02 -15.50 -9.61
C ALA A 193 -13.75 -15.47 -11.11
N SER A 194 -13.38 -16.59 -11.73
CA SER A 194 -13.10 -16.65 -13.17
C SER A 194 -14.33 -16.33 -14.02
N GLU A 195 -15.48 -16.92 -13.68
CA GLU A 195 -16.78 -16.63 -14.31
C GLU A 195 -17.12 -15.15 -14.17
N PHE A 196 -17.03 -14.61 -12.95
CA PHE A 196 -17.40 -13.22 -12.67
C PHE A 196 -16.48 -12.20 -13.37
N ILE A 197 -15.16 -12.43 -13.33
CA ILE A 197 -14.18 -11.58 -14.02
C ILE A 197 -14.44 -11.60 -15.52
N LYS A 198 -14.74 -12.77 -16.10
CA LYS A 198 -15.08 -12.90 -17.52
C LYS A 198 -16.31 -12.07 -17.88
N ASP A 199 -17.37 -12.13 -17.07
CA ASP A 199 -18.60 -11.38 -17.31
C ASP A 199 -18.35 -9.87 -17.24
N ILE A 200 -17.63 -9.40 -16.22
CA ILE A 200 -17.25 -7.99 -16.08
C ILE A 200 -16.39 -7.53 -17.26
N MET A 201 -15.39 -8.32 -17.66
CA MET A 201 -14.54 -8.01 -18.81
C MET A 201 -15.34 -7.92 -20.11
N THR A 202 -16.31 -8.83 -20.30
CA THR A 202 -17.17 -8.84 -21.50
C THR A 202 -18.00 -7.56 -21.56
N GLN A 203 -18.62 -7.18 -20.44
CA GLN A 203 -19.37 -5.93 -20.35
C GLN A 203 -18.48 -4.70 -20.57
N ALA A 204 -17.34 -4.63 -19.88
CA ALA A 204 -16.42 -3.50 -20.00
C ALA A 204 -15.85 -3.35 -21.41
N ASN A 205 -15.61 -4.46 -22.11
CA ASN A 205 -15.20 -4.44 -23.52
C ASN A 205 -16.31 -3.89 -24.44
N SER A 206 -17.56 -4.29 -24.22
CA SER A 206 -18.70 -3.74 -24.98
C SER A 206 -18.82 -2.22 -24.79
N GLU A 207 -18.66 -1.74 -23.56
CA GLU A 207 -18.73 -0.33 -23.22
C GLU A 207 -17.55 0.45 -23.80
N TYR A 208 -16.35 -0.11 -23.72
CA TYR A 208 -15.15 0.46 -24.33
C TYR A 208 -15.32 0.65 -25.85
N VAL A 209 -15.87 -0.35 -26.55
CA VAL A 209 -16.16 -0.25 -28.00
C VAL A 209 -17.23 0.81 -28.29
N SER A 210 -18.21 0.99 -27.40
CA SER A 210 -19.23 2.04 -27.53
C SER A 210 -18.74 3.46 -27.20
N GLY A 211 -17.56 3.60 -26.59
CA GLY A 211 -16.95 4.89 -26.24
C GLY A 211 -17.31 5.43 -24.85
N GLU A 212 -18.16 4.74 -24.08
CA GLU A 212 -18.57 5.15 -22.72
C GLU A 212 -18.15 4.12 -21.65
N PRO A 213 -16.84 3.85 -21.45
CA PRO A 213 -16.39 2.84 -20.49
C PRO A 213 -16.69 3.25 -19.05
N LEU A 214 -17.45 2.43 -18.34
CA LEU A 214 -17.68 2.62 -16.91
C LEU A 214 -16.52 2.01 -16.11
N ARG A 215 -15.88 2.83 -15.26
CA ARG A 215 -14.81 2.36 -14.37
C ARG A 215 -15.35 1.38 -13.35
N ARG A 216 -14.67 0.24 -13.17
CA ARG A 216 -15.00 -0.74 -12.13
C ARG A 216 -13.78 -1.21 -11.37
N THR A 217 -14.01 -1.58 -10.12
CA THR A 217 -13.01 -2.18 -9.25
C THR A 217 -13.54 -3.47 -8.67
N LEU A 218 -12.78 -4.56 -8.82
CA LEU A 218 -13.02 -5.81 -8.13
C LEU A 218 -12.08 -5.94 -6.94
N LEU A 219 -12.63 -5.95 -5.73
CA LEU A 219 -11.90 -6.28 -4.52
C LEU A 219 -12.04 -7.77 -4.24
N LEU A 220 -10.92 -8.45 -4.01
CA LEU A 220 -10.88 -9.85 -3.62
C LEU A 220 -10.39 -9.95 -2.17
N GLU A 221 -11.31 -10.17 -1.23
CA GLU A 221 -10.95 -10.41 0.17
C GLU A 221 -10.41 -11.84 0.32
N GLU A 222 -9.32 -12.03 1.06
CA GLU A 222 -8.59 -13.31 1.07
C GLU A 222 -8.29 -13.82 -0.34
N ALA A 223 -7.67 -12.95 -1.16
CA ALA A 223 -7.43 -13.15 -2.59
C ALA A 223 -6.79 -14.51 -2.95
N HIS A 224 -6.07 -15.14 -2.03
CA HIS A 224 -5.53 -16.50 -2.21
C HIS A 224 -6.62 -17.58 -2.40
N SER A 225 -7.84 -17.35 -1.93
CA SER A 225 -8.98 -18.25 -2.13
C SER A 225 -9.54 -18.19 -3.55
N TYR A 226 -9.36 -17.05 -4.23
CA TYR A 226 -9.84 -16.83 -5.59
C TYR A 226 -8.73 -17.01 -6.64
N LEU A 227 -7.50 -16.69 -6.27
CA LEU A 227 -6.31 -16.72 -7.11
C LEU A 227 -5.17 -17.50 -6.42
N PRO A 228 -5.39 -18.77 -6.00
CA PRO A 228 -4.34 -19.55 -5.38
C PRO A 228 -3.13 -19.75 -6.30
N GLU A 229 -1.95 -19.88 -5.71
CA GLU A 229 -0.77 -20.36 -6.42
C GLU A 229 -0.99 -21.78 -6.95
N TRP A 230 -0.34 -22.12 -8.06
CA TRP A 230 -0.60 -23.37 -8.80
C TRP A 230 -0.44 -24.65 -7.95
N ASN A 231 0.43 -24.61 -6.94
CA ASN A 231 0.70 -25.71 -6.02
C ASN A 231 -0.26 -25.77 -4.80
N PHE A 232 -1.15 -24.79 -4.65
CA PHE A 232 -2.18 -24.76 -3.60
C PHE A 232 -3.58 -25.06 -4.13
N VAL A 233 -3.68 -25.45 -5.40
CA VAL A 233 -4.93 -25.78 -6.08
C VAL A 233 -5.31 -27.24 -5.82
N ALA A 234 -6.59 -27.52 -5.55
CA ALA A 234 -7.04 -28.89 -5.25
C ALA A 234 -7.22 -29.75 -6.51
N THR A 235 -7.51 -29.13 -7.67
CA THR A 235 -7.80 -29.82 -8.94
C THR A 235 -7.16 -29.11 -10.13
N ARG A 236 -6.86 -29.84 -11.20
CA ARG A 236 -6.34 -29.23 -12.44
C ARG A 236 -7.31 -28.18 -13.02
N SER A 237 -8.61 -28.43 -12.97
CA SER A 237 -9.64 -27.49 -13.43
C SER A 237 -9.58 -26.15 -12.71
N GLU A 238 -9.29 -26.15 -11.41
CA GLU A 238 -9.17 -24.93 -10.64
C GLU A 238 -7.93 -24.10 -11.07
N SER A 239 -6.84 -24.77 -11.44
CA SER A 239 -5.66 -24.10 -12.01
C SER A 239 -5.98 -23.39 -13.33
N ASP A 240 -6.85 -23.99 -14.16
CA ASP A 240 -7.28 -23.38 -15.43
C ASP A 240 -8.13 -22.12 -15.20
N PHE A 241 -8.97 -22.10 -14.17
CA PHE A 241 -9.75 -20.91 -13.76
C PHE A 241 -8.85 -19.78 -13.25
N VAL A 242 -7.84 -20.10 -12.43
CA VAL A 242 -6.86 -19.10 -11.96
C VAL A 242 -6.06 -18.53 -13.13
N ALA A 243 -5.57 -19.39 -14.02
CA ALA A 243 -4.82 -18.96 -15.20
C ALA A 243 -5.66 -18.03 -16.09
N THR A 244 -6.95 -18.34 -16.25
CA THR A 244 -7.90 -17.50 -16.99
C THR A 244 -8.12 -16.15 -16.32
N SER A 245 -8.33 -16.14 -14.99
CA SER A 245 -8.48 -14.91 -14.22
C SER A 245 -7.24 -14.01 -14.31
N CYS A 246 -6.04 -14.58 -14.23
CA CYS A 246 -4.78 -13.85 -14.36
C CYS A 246 -4.61 -13.24 -15.77
N ARG A 247 -5.02 -13.95 -16.84
CA ARG A 247 -5.02 -13.39 -18.21
C ARG A 247 -5.94 -12.18 -18.33
N TYR A 248 -7.10 -12.19 -17.66
CA TYR A 248 -7.98 -11.03 -17.64
C TYR A 248 -7.41 -9.87 -16.84
N ILE A 249 -6.83 -10.12 -15.65
CA ILE A 249 -6.17 -9.09 -14.83
C ILE A 249 -5.09 -8.35 -15.64
N LEU A 250 -4.28 -9.08 -16.42
CA LEU A 250 -3.27 -8.51 -17.31
C LEU A 250 -3.83 -7.50 -18.35
N GLN A 251 -5.07 -7.67 -18.79
CA GLN A 251 -5.68 -6.85 -19.84
C GLN A 251 -6.66 -5.79 -19.30
N ALA A 252 -7.07 -5.93 -18.04
CA ALA A 252 -8.17 -5.22 -17.42
C ALA A 252 -8.09 -3.68 -17.52
N ARG A 253 -6.88 -3.12 -17.42
CA ARG A 253 -6.64 -1.68 -17.46
C ARG A 253 -7.16 -1.00 -18.72
N LYS A 254 -7.06 -1.70 -19.87
CA LYS A 254 -7.54 -1.20 -21.16
C LYS A 254 -9.05 -0.94 -21.15
N PHE A 255 -9.77 -1.61 -20.27
CA PHE A 255 -11.23 -1.58 -20.17
C PHE A 255 -11.73 -0.83 -18.92
N GLY A 256 -10.87 -0.08 -18.23
CA GLY A 256 -11.26 0.65 -17.02
C GLY A 256 -11.55 -0.26 -15.82
N LEU A 257 -10.95 -1.46 -15.80
CA LEU A 257 -11.08 -2.43 -14.73
C LEU A 257 -9.82 -2.47 -13.86
N SER A 258 -10.02 -2.34 -12.56
CA SER A 258 -8.97 -2.36 -11.53
C SER A 258 -9.23 -3.48 -10.51
N PHE A 259 -8.17 -3.98 -9.89
CA PHE A 259 -8.26 -5.01 -8.85
C PHE A 259 -7.65 -4.53 -7.55
N VAL A 260 -8.32 -4.83 -6.44
CA VAL A 260 -7.79 -4.68 -5.08
C VAL A 260 -7.65 -6.06 -4.48
N LEU A 261 -6.40 -6.52 -4.29
CA LEU A 261 -6.10 -7.84 -3.75
C LEU A 261 -5.81 -7.72 -2.26
N VAL A 262 -6.65 -8.29 -1.40
CA VAL A 262 -6.43 -8.30 0.05
C VAL A 262 -6.01 -9.70 0.48
N SER A 263 -4.83 -9.86 1.09
CA SER A 263 -4.35 -11.18 1.51
C SER A 263 -3.49 -11.16 2.77
N GLN A 264 -3.59 -12.22 3.57
CA GLN A 264 -2.75 -12.43 4.74
C GLN A 264 -1.36 -13.00 4.43
N ARG A 265 -1.28 -13.86 3.42
CA ARG A 265 -0.05 -14.58 3.05
C ARG A 265 0.20 -14.40 1.56
N THR A 266 1.38 -13.90 1.20
CA THR A 266 1.72 -13.71 -0.22
C THR A 266 2.23 -14.98 -0.89
N ALA A 267 2.58 -16.00 -0.09
CA ALA A 267 3.12 -17.29 -0.56
C ALA A 267 2.11 -18.14 -1.33
N VAL A 268 0.82 -17.96 -1.04
CA VAL A 268 -0.28 -18.83 -1.50
C VAL A 268 -1.14 -18.19 -2.58
N ILE A 269 -0.84 -16.95 -2.97
CA ILE A 269 -1.55 -16.19 -4.01
C ILE A 269 -0.69 -16.08 -5.25
N SER A 270 -1.31 -16.22 -6.43
CA SER A 270 -0.66 -16.14 -7.72
C SER A 270 0.27 -14.94 -7.87
N LYS A 271 1.56 -15.19 -8.12
CA LYS A 271 2.58 -14.17 -8.46
C LYS A 271 2.23 -13.44 -9.74
N SER A 272 1.56 -14.10 -10.68
CA SER A 272 1.06 -13.47 -11.90
C SER A 272 0.03 -12.39 -11.59
N ALA A 273 -0.86 -12.58 -10.61
CA ALA A 273 -1.80 -11.54 -10.20
C ALA A 273 -1.13 -10.44 -9.38
N LEU A 274 -0.31 -10.82 -8.39
CA LEU A 274 0.40 -9.87 -7.53
C LEU A 274 1.36 -8.96 -8.30
N SER A 275 2.08 -9.48 -9.31
CA SER A 275 3.00 -8.70 -10.14
C SER A 275 2.32 -7.61 -10.98
N GLN A 276 0.98 -7.66 -11.12
CA GLN A 276 0.21 -6.61 -11.79
C GLN A 276 -0.23 -5.48 -10.85
N CYS A 277 0.07 -5.57 -9.55
CA CYS A 277 -0.14 -4.47 -8.62
C CYS A 277 1.06 -3.51 -8.66
N GLU A 278 0.81 -2.22 -8.85
CA GLU A 278 1.82 -1.15 -8.71
C GLU A 278 1.73 -0.43 -7.39
N SER A 279 0.56 -0.48 -6.75
CA SER A 279 0.36 0.13 -5.45
C SER A 279 0.23 -0.94 -4.38
N TYR A 280 0.87 -0.72 -3.24
CA TYR A 280 0.90 -1.64 -2.12
C TYR A 280 0.62 -0.90 -0.82
N VAL A 281 -0.30 -1.44 -0.01
CA VAL A 281 -0.40 -1.16 1.43
C VAL A 281 0.09 -2.41 2.15
N VAL A 282 1.25 -2.32 2.78
CA VAL A 282 1.89 -3.43 3.49
C VAL A 282 1.81 -3.18 4.99
N LEU A 283 0.88 -3.87 5.65
CA LEU A 283 0.78 -3.93 7.09
C LEU A 283 1.75 -4.99 7.64
N ARG A 284 1.88 -5.03 8.96
CA ARG A 284 2.78 -5.97 9.65
C ARG A 284 2.62 -7.40 9.14
N THR A 285 3.75 -8.04 8.83
CA THR A 285 3.83 -9.48 8.60
C THR A 285 5.14 -10.03 9.18
N LEU A 286 5.13 -11.30 9.59
CA LEU A 286 6.28 -12.02 10.16
C LEU A 286 6.64 -13.26 9.34
N ASP A 287 5.84 -13.60 8.32
CA ASP A 287 6.05 -14.75 7.46
C ASP A 287 7.22 -14.49 6.51
N GLU A 288 8.23 -15.35 6.52
CA GLU A 288 9.48 -15.16 5.79
C GLU A 288 9.27 -15.07 4.28
N THR A 289 8.40 -15.91 3.70
CA THR A 289 8.09 -15.85 2.27
C THR A 289 7.40 -14.54 1.91
N SER A 290 6.53 -14.04 2.79
CA SER A 290 5.89 -12.74 2.62
C SER A 290 6.89 -11.59 2.72
N LEU A 291 7.80 -11.64 3.69
CA LEU A 291 8.87 -10.66 3.86
C LEU A 291 9.82 -10.64 2.65
N GLN A 292 10.17 -11.80 2.09
CA GLN A 292 11.00 -11.89 0.88
C GLN A 292 10.30 -11.26 -0.35
N TYR A 293 9.00 -11.52 -0.51
CA TYR A 293 8.23 -10.88 -1.58
C TYR A 293 8.18 -9.35 -1.40
N ILE A 294 7.91 -8.90 -0.18
CA ILE A 294 7.86 -7.47 0.18
C ILE A 294 9.22 -6.80 -0.02
N GLU A 295 10.33 -7.46 0.34
CA GLU A 295 11.69 -6.99 0.10
C GLU A 295 11.94 -6.77 -1.41
N GLY A 296 11.46 -7.66 -2.26
CA GLY A 296 11.55 -7.49 -3.73
C GLY A 296 10.72 -6.31 -4.28
N VAL A 297 9.69 -5.87 -3.56
CA VAL A 297 8.81 -4.75 -3.96
C VAL A 297 9.27 -3.41 -3.35
N LEU A 298 9.62 -3.40 -2.08
CA LEU A 298 9.92 -2.20 -1.30
C LEU A 298 11.41 -1.89 -1.17
N GLY A 299 12.27 -2.90 -1.32
CA GLY A 299 13.68 -2.84 -0.92
C GLY A 299 13.93 -3.51 0.43
N ARG A 300 15.20 -3.86 0.67
CA ARG A 300 15.65 -4.62 1.84
C ARG A 300 15.46 -3.85 3.15
N GLU A 301 15.65 -2.54 3.10
CA GLU A 301 15.52 -1.62 4.24
C GLU A 301 14.11 -1.60 4.83
N PHE A 302 13.07 -1.90 4.04
CA PHE A 302 11.69 -1.91 4.51
C PHE A 302 11.24 -3.25 5.10
N ARG A 303 11.97 -4.35 4.85
CA ARG A 303 11.66 -5.67 5.43
C ARG A 303 11.59 -5.62 6.95
N ASP A 304 12.62 -5.03 7.51
CA ASP A 304 12.82 -4.84 8.94
C ASP A 304 11.76 -3.93 9.55
N VAL A 305 11.38 -2.87 8.81
CA VAL A 305 10.33 -1.95 9.21
C VAL A 305 8.97 -2.65 9.24
N VAL A 306 8.61 -3.38 8.17
CA VAL A 306 7.34 -4.10 8.06
C VAL A 306 7.12 -5.08 9.22
N SER A 307 8.16 -5.79 9.66
CA SER A 307 8.05 -6.72 10.79
C SER A 307 7.78 -6.01 12.14
N SER A 308 8.16 -4.74 12.25
CA SER A 308 8.06 -3.91 13.46
C SER A 308 6.80 -3.05 13.55
N LEU A 309 6.01 -2.96 12.47
CA LEU A 309 4.82 -2.11 12.41
C LEU A 309 3.79 -2.43 13.51
N SER A 310 3.20 -1.37 14.07
CA SER A 310 2.07 -1.49 14.99
C SER A 310 0.74 -1.68 14.25
N ARG A 311 -0.32 -2.01 14.99
CA ARG A 311 -1.68 -2.07 14.43
C ARG A 311 -2.06 -0.72 13.84
N PHE A 312 -2.68 -0.73 12.66
CA PHE A 312 -2.97 0.47 11.86
C PHE A 312 -1.74 1.25 11.39
N GLN A 313 -0.56 0.64 11.37
CA GLN A 313 0.56 1.16 10.61
C GLN A 313 0.78 0.31 9.35
N ALA A 314 1.19 0.98 8.28
CA ALA A 314 1.52 0.34 7.02
C ALA A 314 2.68 1.04 6.33
N VAL A 315 3.47 0.29 5.55
CA VAL A 315 4.28 0.87 4.49
C VAL A 315 3.43 0.97 3.23
N CYS A 316 3.29 2.17 2.70
CA CYS A 316 2.54 2.44 1.47
C CYS A 316 3.51 2.84 0.36
N VAL A 317 3.35 2.27 -0.84
CA VAL A 317 4.14 2.63 -2.03
C VAL A 317 3.30 2.50 -3.30
N GLY A 318 3.56 3.35 -4.29
CA GLY A 318 2.99 3.23 -5.63
C GLY A 318 2.29 4.49 -6.11
N PRO A 319 1.93 4.54 -7.40
CA PRO A 319 1.40 5.75 -8.05
C PRO A 319 0.06 6.22 -7.50
N ALA A 320 -0.69 5.36 -6.81
CA ALA A 320 -1.96 5.73 -6.22
C ALA A 320 -1.82 6.65 -4.99
N PHE A 321 -0.65 6.71 -4.36
CA PHE A 321 -0.47 7.44 -3.10
C PHE A 321 0.02 8.87 -3.30
N SER A 322 -0.17 9.70 -2.28
CA SER A 322 0.26 11.11 -2.28
C SER A 322 1.78 11.30 -2.16
N THR A 323 2.55 10.21 -2.11
CA THR A 323 4.02 10.19 -2.10
C THR A 323 4.55 9.25 -3.18
N GLY A 324 5.67 9.61 -3.80
CA GLY A 324 6.31 8.80 -4.83
C GLY A 324 7.27 7.73 -4.31
N THR A 325 7.55 7.71 -3.01
CA THR A 325 8.47 6.77 -2.35
C THR A 325 7.73 5.94 -1.31
N PRO A 326 8.23 4.74 -0.95
CA PRO A 326 7.68 3.98 0.16
C PRO A 326 7.75 4.79 1.46
N VAL A 327 6.66 4.78 2.23
CA VAL A 327 6.54 5.55 3.47
C VAL A 327 5.71 4.80 4.51
N VAL A 328 6.13 4.84 5.77
CA VAL A 328 5.36 4.34 6.92
C VAL A 328 4.28 5.37 7.28
N VAL A 329 3.05 4.90 7.36
CA VAL A 329 1.83 5.70 7.54
C VAL A 329 1.05 5.17 8.72
N ASP A 330 0.61 6.09 9.58
CA ASP A 330 -0.42 5.84 10.58
C ASP A 330 -1.79 5.95 9.90
N LEU A 331 -2.46 4.81 9.74
CA LEU A 331 -3.72 4.69 9.02
C LEU A 331 -4.88 5.16 9.89
N ASP A 332 -5.83 5.87 9.27
CA ASP A 332 -7.08 6.22 9.93
C ASP A 332 -7.94 4.94 10.13
N PRO A 333 -8.42 4.67 11.35
CA PRO A 333 -9.23 3.48 11.64
C PRO A 333 -10.63 3.47 11.00
#